data_AF-A0AAV0MCQ9-F1
#
_entry.id   AF-A0AAV0MCQ9-F1
#
_cell.length_a   1.000
_cell.length_b   1.000
_cell.length_c   1.000
_cell.angle_alpha   90.00
_cell.angle_beta   90.00
_cell.angle_gamma   90.00
#
_symmetry.space_group_name_H-M   'P 1'
#
loop_
_entity.id
_entity.type
_entity.pdbx_description
1 polymer ?
#
loop_
_entity_poly.entity_id
_entity_poly.type
_entity_poly.pdbx_seq_one_letter_code
_entity_poly.pdbx_strand_id
1 'polypeptide(L)'
;MEARELYWEAVAGIGSRSELDLEAAEELLVRSVEKNAVVGEPRVVLAQVYLSKGRFEEAEREAAVGLRLILEWGSAWDKRMSWEGWVSWARVLLMKAEEKSWPNTSWGILNLGLVR
;
A
#
# COMPACT_ATOMS: atom_id res chain seq x y z
N MET A 1 -8.32 15.59 10.40
CA MET A 1 -7.07 16.04 9.75
C MET A 1 -5.91 15.12 10.09
N GLU A 2 -5.76 14.67 11.34
CA GLU A 2 -4.67 13.80 11.81
C GLU A 2 -4.40 12.54 10.96
N ALA A 3 -5.42 11.82 10.50
CA ALA A 3 -5.22 10.62 9.66
C ALA A 3 -4.42 10.90 8.37
N ARG A 4 -4.65 12.08 7.77
CA ARG A 4 -3.94 12.53 6.57
C ARG A 4 -2.46 12.80 6.86
N GLU A 5 -2.18 13.46 7.97
CA GLU A 5 -0.80 13.79 8.37
C GLU A 5 0.00 12.52 8.63
N LEU A 6 -0.58 11.56 9.37
CA LEU A 6 0.03 10.24 9.60
C LEU A 6 0.33 9.51 8.28
N TYR A 7 -0.62 9.50 7.35
CA TYR A 7 -0.43 8.91 6.02
C TYR A 7 0.69 9.63 5.25
N TRP A 8 0.71 10.97 5.29
CA TRP A 8 1.70 11.76 4.58
C TRP A 8 3.11 11.52 5.13
N GLU A 9 3.25 11.49 6.45
CA GLU A 9 4.50 11.19 7.15
C GLU A 9 5.01 9.79 6.78
N ALA A 10 4.13 8.78 6.79
CA ALA A 10 4.48 7.43 6.36
C ALA A 10 5.00 7.40 4.91
N VAL A 11 4.29 8.00 3.96
CA VAL A 11 4.70 7.95 2.55
C VAL A 11 5.96 8.77 2.28
N ALA A 12 6.15 9.89 2.97
CA ALA A 12 7.37 10.69 2.85
C ALA A 12 8.61 9.94 3.40
N GLY A 13 8.43 9.11 4.43
CA GLY A 13 9.50 8.35 5.09
C GLY A 13 9.99 7.09 4.37
N ILE A 14 9.19 6.48 3.47
CA ILE A 14 9.49 5.18 2.83
C ILE A 14 10.72 5.20 1.88
N GLY A 15 11.36 6.35 1.65
CA GLY A 15 12.47 6.50 0.70
C GLY A 15 13.74 5.69 0.98
N SER A 16 13.94 5.22 2.22
CA SER A 16 15.17 4.58 2.68
C SER A 16 15.11 3.03 2.73
N ARG A 17 13.90 2.44 2.80
CA ARG A 17 13.63 0.98 2.82
C ARG A 17 14.45 0.17 3.84
N SER A 18 14.95 0.78 4.91
CA SER A 18 15.49 -0.01 6.03
C SER A 18 14.35 -0.70 6.78
N GLU A 19 14.65 -1.77 7.51
CA GLU A 19 13.64 -2.43 8.36
C GLU A 19 13.03 -1.44 9.37
N LEU A 20 13.84 -0.53 9.93
CA LEU A 20 13.39 0.52 10.84
C LEU A 20 12.38 1.48 10.17
N ASP A 21 12.59 1.82 8.90
CA ASP A 21 11.65 2.68 8.16
C ASP A 21 10.33 1.96 7.88
N LEU A 22 10.38 0.65 7.63
CA LEU A 22 9.17 -0.16 7.42
C LEU A 22 8.34 -0.31 8.69
N GLU A 23 8.98 -0.46 9.86
CA GLU A 23 8.28 -0.47 11.15
C GLU A 23 7.61 0.88 11.45
N ALA A 24 8.33 1.98 11.28
CA ALA A 24 7.78 3.32 11.48
C ALA A 24 6.62 3.60 10.50
N ALA A 25 6.77 3.23 9.23
CA ALA A 25 5.72 3.36 8.24
C ALA A 25 4.48 2.51 8.59
N GLU A 26 4.66 1.27 9.06
CA GLU A 26 3.56 0.42 9.52
C GLU A 26 2.77 1.10 10.64
N GLU A 27 3.44 1.58 11.69
CA GLU A 27 2.76 2.21 12.83
C GLU A 27 1.91 3.41 12.41
N LEU A 28 2.49 4.29 11.59
CA LEU A 28 1.81 5.49 11.09
C LEU A 28 0.60 5.14 10.22
N LEU A 29 0.73 4.13 9.35
CA LEU A 29 -0.33 3.68 8.45
C LEU A 29 -1.46 2.99 9.21
N VAL A 30 -1.16 2.13 10.19
CA VAL A 30 -2.17 1.50 11.06
C VAL A 30 -3.00 2.58 11.75
N ARG A 31 -2.34 3.56 12.39
CA ARG A 31 -3.02 4.67 13.07
C ARG A 31 -3.83 5.56 12.09
N SER A 32 -3.33 5.74 10.87
CA SER A 32 -4.04 6.47 9.81
C SER A 32 -5.34 5.75 9.43
N VAL A 33 -5.27 4.42 9.21
CA VAL A 33 -6.40 3.57 8.85
C VAL A 33 -7.44 3.51 9.98
N GLU A 34 -7.01 3.39 11.23
CA GLU A 34 -7.91 3.41 12.41
C GLU A 34 -8.70 4.71 12.50
N LYS A 35 -8.05 5.86 12.23
CA LYS A 35 -8.69 7.18 12.27
C LYS A 35 -9.55 7.47 11.04
N ASN A 36 -9.29 6.82 9.91
CA ASN A 36 -10.03 7.04 8.67
C ASN A 36 -10.19 5.74 7.86
N ALA A 37 -11.09 4.89 8.32
CA ALA A 37 -11.28 3.55 7.78
C ALA A 37 -11.92 3.49 6.38
N VAL A 38 -12.41 4.63 5.85
CA VAL A 38 -13.15 4.70 4.57
C VAL A 38 -12.28 5.07 3.36
N VAL A 39 -11.01 5.47 3.58
CA VAL A 39 -10.07 5.76 2.50
C VAL A 39 -9.21 4.53 2.21
N GLY A 40 -9.12 4.15 0.94
CA GLY A 40 -8.45 2.91 0.53
C GLY A 40 -6.93 3.02 0.38
N GLU A 41 -6.42 4.18 -0.03
CA GLU A 41 -5.00 4.39 -0.33
C GLU A 41 -4.06 4.09 0.85
N PRO A 42 -4.33 4.52 2.10
CA PRO A 42 -3.52 4.11 3.26
C PRO A 42 -3.44 2.60 3.43
N ARG A 43 -4.53 1.86 3.17
CA ARG A 43 -4.55 0.40 3.24
C ARG A 43 -3.72 -0.24 2.13
N VAL A 44 -3.78 0.31 0.92
CA VAL A 44 -2.94 -0.14 -0.20
C VAL A 44 -1.45 0.06 0.12
N VAL A 45 -1.06 1.20 0.70
CA VAL A 45 0.33 1.41 1.13
C VAL A 45 0.71 0.47 2.27
N LEU A 46 -0.19 0.23 3.24
CA LEU A 46 0.05 -0.72 4.33
C LEU A 46 0.26 -2.15 3.80
N ALA A 47 -0.49 -2.56 2.79
CA ALA A 47 -0.30 -3.85 2.13
C ALA A 47 1.09 -3.97 1.49
N GLN A 48 1.61 -2.91 0.87
CA GLN A 48 2.96 -2.90 0.32
C GLN A 48 4.03 -3.02 1.41
N VAL A 49 3.83 -2.37 2.57
CA VAL A 49 4.71 -2.53 3.73
C VAL A 49 4.69 -3.98 4.21
N TYR A 50 3.52 -4.60 4.34
CA TYR A 50 3.42 -6.01 4.72
C TYR A 50 4.08 -6.96 3.73
N LEU A 51 3.93 -6.75 2.42
CA LEU A 51 4.64 -7.52 1.39
C LEU A 51 6.16 -7.39 1.54
N SER A 52 6.65 -6.18 1.82
CA SER A 52 8.08 -5.92 2.02
C SER A 52 8.61 -6.59 3.28
N LYS A 53 7.75 -6.86 4.27
CA LYS A 53 8.05 -7.60 5.50
C LYS A 53 7.79 -9.12 5.40
N GLY A 54 7.35 -9.62 4.24
CA GLY A 54 6.98 -11.04 4.05
C GLY A 54 5.68 -11.47 4.76
N ARG A 55 4.87 -10.51 5.20
CA ARG A 55 3.58 -10.70 5.91
C ARG A 55 2.43 -10.81 4.91
N PHE A 56 2.43 -11.91 4.14
CA PHE A 56 1.55 -12.06 2.97
C PHE A 56 0.06 -12.07 3.32
N GLU A 57 -0.32 -12.74 4.40
CA GLU A 57 -1.72 -12.83 4.82
C GLU A 57 -2.28 -11.48 5.27
N GLU A 58 -1.46 -10.64 5.90
CA GLU A 58 -1.87 -9.27 6.26
C GLU A 58 -1.90 -8.35 5.04
N ALA A 59 -0.95 -8.50 4.13
CA ALA A 59 -0.94 -7.78 2.86
C ALA A 59 -2.19 -8.07 2.02
N GLU A 60 -2.59 -9.33 1.90
CA GLU A 60 -3.78 -9.74 1.14
C GLU A 60 -5.03 -9.03 1.68
N ARG A 61 -5.22 -9.06 3.00
CA ARG A 61 -6.39 -8.42 3.65
C ARG A 61 -6.42 -6.92 3.39
N GLU A 62 -5.30 -6.22 3.60
CA GLU A 62 -5.27 -4.76 3.41
C GLU A 62 -5.38 -4.37 1.93
N ALA A 63 -4.77 -5.13 1.02
CA ALA A 63 -4.90 -4.90 -0.42
C ALA A 63 -6.35 -5.11 -0.89
N ALA A 64 -7.01 -6.17 -0.44
CA ALA A 64 -8.40 -6.46 -0.80
C ALA A 64 -9.37 -5.39 -0.29
N VAL A 65 -9.23 -4.97 0.97
CA VAL A 65 -10.06 -3.91 1.55
C VAL A 65 -9.76 -2.56 0.88
N GLY A 66 -8.49 -2.22 0.68
CA GLY A 66 -8.07 -0.99 0.01
C GLY A 66 -8.62 -0.90 -1.42
N LEU A 67 -8.49 -1.97 -2.20
CA LEU A 67 -9.03 -2.06 -3.56
C LEU A 67 -10.55 -1.85 -3.57
N ARG A 68 -11.29 -2.52 -2.68
CA ARG A 68 -12.74 -2.36 -2.57
C ARG A 68 -13.13 -0.90 -2.32
N LEU A 69 -12.49 -0.25 -1.34
CA LEU A 69 -12.78 1.15 -1.00
C LEU A 69 -12.47 2.12 -2.14
N ILE A 70 -11.36 1.92 -2.85
CA ILE A 70 -10.99 2.73 -4.02
C ILE A 70 -12.04 2.60 -5.14
N LEU A 71 -12.54 1.38 -5.37
CA LEU A 71 -13.58 1.12 -6.37
C LEU A 71 -14.94 1.73 -5.96
N GLU A 72 -15.30 1.62 -4.67
CA GLU A 72 -16.54 2.20 -4.14
C GLU A 72 -16.56 3.73 -4.21
N TRP A 73 -15.43 4.39 -3.93
CA TRP A 73 -15.33 5.85 -4.01
C TRP A 73 -15.28 6.33 -5.48
N GLY A 74 -14.54 5.62 -6.35
CA GLY A 74 -14.42 6.00 -7.76
C GLY A 74 -13.59 7.27 -8.02
N SER A 75 -12.81 7.72 -7.04
CA SER A 75 -11.85 8.82 -7.20
C SER A 75 -10.67 8.66 -6.25
N ALA A 76 -9.48 9.08 -6.67
CA ALA A 76 -8.31 9.05 -5.80
C ALA A 76 -8.40 10.13 -4.72
N TRP A 77 -8.30 9.76 -3.45
CA TRP A 77 -8.09 10.67 -2.32
C TRP A 77 -6.66 11.22 -2.33
N ASP A 78 -5.66 10.37 -2.58
CA ASP A 78 -4.28 10.80 -2.84
C ASP A 78 -4.09 11.14 -4.32
N LYS A 79 -3.87 12.43 -4.60
CA LYS A 79 -3.75 13.00 -5.95
C LYS A 79 -2.38 12.82 -6.61
N ARG A 80 -1.38 12.24 -5.93
CA ARG A 80 -0.05 11.96 -6.52
C ARG A 80 -0.08 10.87 -7.58
N MET A 81 -1.09 10.03 -7.56
CA MET A 81 -1.31 8.94 -8.51
C MET A 81 -2.75 9.00 -9.02
N SER A 82 -2.98 8.63 -10.28
CA SER A 82 -4.34 8.57 -10.82
C SER A 82 -5.16 7.47 -10.12
N TRP A 83 -6.49 7.56 -10.23
CA TRP A 83 -7.37 6.53 -9.68
C TRP A 83 -7.09 5.15 -10.31
N GLU A 84 -6.88 5.10 -11.62
CA GLU A 84 -6.52 3.88 -12.34
C GLU A 84 -5.16 3.33 -11.89
N GLY A 85 -4.21 4.22 -11.55
CA GLY A 85 -2.92 3.85 -10.98
C GLY A 85 -3.08 3.17 -9.63
N TRP A 86 -3.89 3.73 -8.74
CA TRP A 86 -4.21 3.13 -7.44
C TRP A 86 -4.92 1.77 -7.58
N VAL A 87 -5.91 1.67 -8.49
CA VAL A 87 -6.60 0.40 -8.77
C VAL A 87 -5.62 -0.66 -9.29
N SER A 88 -4.76 -0.29 -10.23
CA SER A 88 -3.76 -1.19 -10.81
C SER A 88 -2.75 -1.66 -9.76
N TRP A 89 -2.25 -0.73 -8.92
CA TRP A 89 -1.30 -1.05 -7.87
C TRP A 89 -1.90 -1.99 -6.84
N ALA A 90 -3.10 -1.70 -6.33
CA ALA A 90 -3.78 -2.54 -5.36
C ALA A 90 -4.00 -3.98 -5.88
N ARG A 91 -4.33 -4.14 -7.17
CA ARG A 91 -4.44 -5.47 -7.80
C ARG A 91 -3.12 -6.21 -7.87
N VAL A 92 -2.02 -5.52 -8.19
CA VAL A 92 -0.68 -6.11 -8.18
C VAL A 92 -0.30 -6.58 -6.76
N LEU A 93 -0.56 -5.76 -5.74
CA LEU A 93 -0.28 -6.14 -4.35
C LEU A 93 -1.10 -7.36 -3.92
N LEU A 94 -2.39 -7.38 -4.25
CA LEU A 94 -3.26 -8.52 -3.95
C LEU A 94 -2.76 -9.80 -4.62
N MET A 95 -2.49 -9.76 -5.93
CA MET A 95 -1.93 -10.88 -6.68
C MET A 95 -0.62 -11.37 -6.07
N LYS A 96 0.28 -10.45 -5.67
CA LYS A 96 1.57 -10.79 -5.08
C LYS A 96 1.45 -11.37 -3.67
N ALA A 97 0.46 -10.93 -2.89
CA ALA A 97 0.15 -11.52 -1.60
C ALA A 97 -0.37 -12.96 -1.75
N GLU A 98 -1.29 -13.20 -2.68
CA GLU A 98 -1.84 -14.54 -2.99
C GLU A 98 -0.75 -15.50 -3.48
N GLU A 99 0.16 -15.01 -4.34
CA GLU A 99 1.32 -15.77 -4.83
C GLU A 99 2.42 -15.97 -3.78
N LYS A 100 2.30 -15.33 -2.61
CA LYS A 100 3.34 -15.27 -1.56
C LYS A 100 4.71 -14.89 -2.13
N SER A 101 4.73 -13.91 -3.03
CA SER A 101 5.94 -13.46 -3.71
C SER A 101 6.06 -11.94 -3.73
N TRP A 102 7.23 -11.43 -3.36
CA TRP A 102 7.52 -10.00 -3.45
C TRP A 102 8.97 -9.76 -3.88
N PRO A 103 9.25 -8.85 -4.83
CA PRO A 103 10.63 -8.60 -5.25
C PRO A 103 11.42 -7.84 -4.19
N ASN A 104 12.65 -8.29 -3.94
CA ASN A 104 13.58 -7.64 -3.00
C ASN A 104 14.49 -6.58 -3.65
N THR A 105 14.20 -6.19 -4.90
CA THR A 105 14.98 -5.17 -5.63
C THR A 105 14.07 -4.14 -6.26
N SER A 106 14.55 -2.89 -6.35
CA SER A 106 13.84 -1.82 -7.07
C SER A 106 13.49 -2.22 -8.50
N TRP A 107 14.40 -2.90 -9.19
CA TRP A 107 14.18 -3.38 -10.56
C TRP A 107 13.05 -4.41 -10.62
N GLY A 108 13.01 -5.36 -9.68
CA GLY A 108 11.92 -6.32 -9.60
C GLY A 108 10.56 -5.67 -9.41
N ILE A 109 10.48 -4.63 -8.58
CA ILE A 109 9.26 -3.84 -8.35
C ILE A 109 8.81 -3.14 -9.65
N LEU A 110 9.73 -2.50 -10.38
CA LEU A 110 9.42 -1.81 -11.64
C LEU A 110 8.88 -2.75 -12.73
N ASN A 111 9.22 -4.04 -12.65
CA ASN A 111 8.83 -5.05 -13.63
C ASN A 111 7.54 -5.81 -13.27
N LEU A 112 6.87 -5.48 -12.16
CA LEU A 112 5.66 -6.19 -11.72
C LEU A 112 4.50 -6.12 -12.72
N GLY A 113 4.50 -5.12 -13.63
CA GLY A 113 3.49 -4.95 -14.67
C GLY A 113 3.92 -5.37 -16.08
N LEU A 114 5.13 -5.93 -16.26
CA LEU A 114 5.60 -6.34 -17.59
C LEU A 114 4.98 -7.68 -17.99
N VAL A 115 4.21 -7.66 -19.07
CA VAL A 115 3.74 -8.87 -19.77
C VAL A 115 4.83 -9.30 -20.76
N ARG A 116 5.12 -10.60 -20.84
CA ARG A 116 6.07 -11.18 -21.81
C ARG A 116 5.45 -11.36 -23.18
#